data_AF-A0A942QXT9-F1
#
_entry.id   AF-A0A942QXT9-F1
#
_cell.length_a   1.000
_cell.length_b   1.000
_cell.length_c   1.000
_cell.angle_alpha   90.00
_cell.angle_beta   90.00
_cell.angle_gamma   90.00
#
_symmetry.space_group_name_H-M   'P 1'
#
loop_
_entity.id
_entity.type
_entity.pdbx_description
1 polymer ?
#
loop_
_entity_poly.entity_id
_entity_poly.type
_entity_poly.pdbx_seq_one_letter_code
_entity_poly.pdbx_strand_id
1 'polypeptide(L)'
;MNNIRILNTDYIPSSRTIETVLVSNENFERVFFIFDYEGYSFRLFDSILNLLNFFQDNETESDFYFETEDQKDSFLMNFELKNNERQIE
;
A
#
# COMPACT_ATOMS: atom_id res chain seq x y z
N MET A 1 14.52 -10.54 -0.15
CA MET A 1 13.09 -10.82 0.05
C MET A 1 12.64 -9.96 1.21
N ASN A 2 11.55 -9.21 1.07
CA ASN A 2 11.12 -8.29 2.11
C ASN A 2 10.41 -9.04 3.25
N ASN A 3 10.39 -8.45 4.43
CA ASN A 3 9.50 -8.82 5.53
C ASN A 3 8.31 -7.87 5.49
N ILE A 4 7.12 -8.43 5.65
CA ILE A 4 5.86 -7.69 5.57
C ILE A 4 5.18 -7.79 6.94
N ARG A 5 4.86 -6.65 7.55
CA ARG A 5 4.15 -6.60 8.83
C ARG A 5 2.96 -5.67 8.74
N ILE A 6 1.76 -6.20 8.99
CA ILE A 6 0.55 -5.39 9.14
C ILE A 6 0.66 -4.61 10.45
N LEU A 7 0.59 -3.29 10.36
CA LEU A 7 0.60 -2.38 11.51
C LEU A 7 -0.82 -2.08 11.98
N ASN A 8 -1.74 -1.91 11.05
CA ASN A 8 -3.15 -1.63 11.33
C ASN A 8 -4.06 -2.17 10.22
N THR A 9 -5.30 -2.47 10.58
CA THR A 9 -6.37 -2.82 9.64
C THR A 9 -7.63 -2.07 10.06
N ASP A 10 -8.01 -1.08 9.26
CA ASP A 10 -9.24 -0.32 9.44
C ASP A 10 -10.36 -0.94 8.59
N TYR A 11 -11.45 -1.31 9.24
CA TYR A 11 -12.64 -1.84 8.56
C TYR A 11 -13.56 -0.70 8.15
N ILE A 12 -13.84 -0.63 6.85
CA ILE A 12 -14.81 0.29 6.26
C ILE A 12 -16.11 -0.50 6.00
N PRO A 13 -17.31 0.10 6.16
CA PRO A 13 -18.56 -0.54 5.77
C PRO A 13 -18.52 -1.08 4.33
N SER A 14 -19.30 -2.13 4.07
CA SER A 14 -19.39 -2.81 2.75
C SER A 14 -18.15 -3.63 2.35
N SER A 15 -17.62 -4.46 3.28
CA SER A 15 -16.54 -5.42 3.01
C SER A 15 -15.27 -4.81 2.41
N ARG A 16 -14.89 -3.62 2.90
CA ARG A 16 -13.68 -2.90 2.48
C ARG A 16 -12.75 -2.75 3.67
N THR A 17 -11.44 -2.80 3.41
CA THR A 17 -10.45 -2.52 4.45
C THR A 17 -9.40 -1.55 3.96
N ILE A 18 -8.80 -0.83 4.89
CA ILE A 18 -7.52 -0.14 4.68
C ILE A 18 -6.50 -0.80 5.59
N GLU A 19 -5.49 -1.43 5.00
CA GLU A 19 -4.37 -2.00 5.71
C GLU A 19 -3.19 -1.02 5.68
N THR A 20 -2.58 -0.79 6.83
CA THR A 20 -1.28 -0.11 6.91
C THR A 20 -0.21 -1.16 7.08
N VAL A 21 0.70 -1.27 6.12
CA VAL A 21 1.67 -2.35 6.04
C VAL A 21 3.09 -1.78 6.04
N LEU A 22 3.93 -2.30 6.93
CA LEU A 22 5.37 -2.04 6.94
C LEU A 22 6.06 -3.11 6.09
N VAL A 23 6.74 -2.67 5.04
CA VAL A 23 7.60 -3.51 4.21
C VAL A 23 9.04 -3.16 4.52
N SER A 24 9.82 -4.12 5.00
CA SER A 24 11.20 -3.90 5.41
C SER A 24 12.15 -4.97 4.90
N ASN A 25 13.40 -4.61 4.67
CA ASN A 25 14.50 -5.56 4.48
C ASN A 25 15.62 -5.24 5.48
N GLU A 26 16.83 -5.78 5.29
CA GLU A 26 17.94 -5.59 6.20
C GLU A 26 18.37 -4.11 6.36
N ASN A 27 18.13 -3.28 5.34
CA ASN A 27 18.67 -1.92 5.26
C ASN A 27 17.58 -0.84 5.23
N PHE A 28 16.37 -1.17 4.81
CA PHE A 28 15.33 -0.20 4.50
C PHE A 28 13.97 -0.64 5.02
N GLU A 29 13.13 0.33 5.34
CA GLU A 29 11.73 0.13 5.64
C GLU A 29 10.87 1.18 4.91
N ARG A 30 9.67 0.79 4.54
CA ARG A 30 8.68 1.67 3.90
C ARG A 30 7.28 1.26 4.33
N VAL A 31 6.45 2.26 4.59
CA VAL A 31 5.03 2.05 4.88
C VAL A 31 4.25 2.15 3.58
N PHE A 32 3.31 1.23 3.39
CA PHE A 32 2.31 1.25 2.34
C PHE A 32 0.91 1.24 2.95
N PHE A 33 -0.03 1.82 2.23
CA PHE A 33 -1.45 1.75 2.53
C PHE A 33 -2.14 0.93 1.45
N ILE A 34 -2.94 -0.04 1.86
CA ILE A 34 -3.61 -0.97 0.93
C ILE A 34 -5.10 -0.81 1.14
N PHE A 35 -5.80 -0.32 0.13
CA PHE A 35 -7.24 -0.38 0.09
C PHE A 35 -7.67 -1.68 -0.57
N ASP A 36 -8.35 -2.54 0.18
CA ASP A 36 -8.97 -3.76 -0.31
C ASP A 36 -10.47 -3.54 -0.50
N TYR A 37 -10.92 -3.79 -1.73
CA TYR A 37 -12.33 -3.87 -2.07
C TYR A 37 -12.74 -5.34 -2.24
N GLU A 38 -13.47 -5.84 -1.24
CA GLU A 38 -14.12 -7.17 -1.25
C GLU A 38 -13.18 -8.37 -1.47
N GLY A 39 -11.86 -8.22 -1.30
CA GLY A 39 -10.87 -9.30 -1.41
C GLY A 39 -10.43 -9.63 -2.83
N TYR A 40 -10.78 -8.80 -3.83
CA TYR A 40 -10.43 -9.04 -5.24
C TYR A 40 -9.97 -7.78 -5.99
N SER A 41 -9.80 -6.67 -5.29
CA SER A 41 -9.38 -5.40 -5.88
C SER A 41 -8.55 -4.64 -4.84
N PHE A 42 -7.24 -4.73 -5.02
CA PHE A 42 -6.25 -4.18 -4.10
C PHE A 42 -5.61 -2.96 -4.74
N ARG A 43 -5.72 -1.81 -4.06
CA ARG A 43 -5.09 -0.56 -4.46
C ARG A 43 -4.02 -0.20 -3.44
N LEU A 44 -2.79 -0.09 -3.90
CA LEU A 44 -1.65 0.22 -3.07
C LEU A 44 -1.28 1.69 -3.20
N PHE A 45 -0.92 2.31 -2.09
CA PHE A 45 -0.47 3.69 -2.01
C PHE A 45 0.81 3.77 -1.18
N ASP A 46 1.80 4.54 -1.65
CA ASP A 46 3.06 4.76 -0.92
C ASP A 46 2.99 5.91 0.09
N SER A 47 1.91 6.68 0.03
CA SER A 47 1.69 7.89 0.81
C SER A 47 0.23 7.97 1.28
N ILE A 48 0.05 8.36 2.53
CA ILE A 48 -1.29 8.61 3.10
C ILE A 48 -2.01 9.74 2.35
N LEU A 49 -1.26 10.69 1.78
CA LEU A 49 -1.85 11.79 0.99
C LEU A 49 -2.48 11.25 -0.31
N ASN A 50 -1.82 10.31 -0.99
CA ASN A 50 -2.36 9.70 -2.22
C ASN A 50 -3.64 8.92 -1.91
N LEU A 51 -3.66 8.18 -0.79
CA LEU A 51 -4.86 7.49 -0.32
C LEU A 51 -6.01 8.46 -0.04
N LEU A 52 -5.74 9.57 0.66
CA LEU A 52 -6.78 10.57 0.96
C LEU A 52 -7.31 11.23 -0.30
N ASN A 53 -6.43 11.59 -1.24
CA ASN A 53 -6.83 12.18 -2.53
C ASN A 53 -7.67 11.21 -3.36
N PHE A 54 -7.33 9.91 -3.36
CA PHE A 54 -8.14 8.87 -4.00
C PHE A 54 -9.60 8.88 -3.50
N PHE A 55 -9.82 9.04 -2.19
CA PHE A 55 -11.16 9.12 -1.63
C PHE A 55 -11.87 10.46 -1.86
N GLN A 56 -11.13 11.56 -2.03
CA GLN A 56 -11.72 12.90 -2.20
C GLN A 56 -12.13 13.17 -3.65
N ASP A 57 -11.23 12.91 -4.59
CA ASP A 57 -11.37 13.43 -5.94
C ASP A 57 -11.85 12.38 -6.96
N ASN A 58 -11.87 11.08 -6.63
CA ASN A 58 -12.12 9.95 -7.54
C ASN A 58 -11.27 9.94 -8.84
N GLU A 59 -10.39 10.92 -9.06
CA GLU A 59 -9.55 11.10 -10.26
C GLU A 59 -8.10 10.69 -10.03
N THR A 60 -7.66 10.52 -8.78
CA THR A 60 -6.29 10.09 -8.49
C THR A 60 -6.19 8.57 -8.65
N GLU A 61 -5.41 8.10 -9.62
CA GLU A 61 -5.11 6.67 -9.74
C GLU A 61 -4.25 6.20 -8.56
N SER A 62 -4.46 4.96 -8.11
CA SER A 62 -3.60 4.32 -7.13
C SER A 62 -2.21 4.09 -7.70
N ASP A 63 -1.17 4.14 -6.85
CA ASP A 63 0.22 3.91 -7.30
C ASP A 63 0.36 2.51 -7.94
N PHE A 64 -0.36 1.52 -7.40
CA PHE A 64 -0.42 0.16 -7.94
C PHE A 64 -1.81 -0.45 -7.77
N TYR A 65 -2.21 -1.32 -8.70
CA TYR A 65 -3.47 -2.06 -8.66
C TYR A 65 -3.24 -3.56 -8.90
N PHE A 66 -3.92 -4.40 -8.13
CA PHE A 66 -3.88 -5.85 -8.23
C PHE A 66 -5.28 -6.46 -8.09
N GLU A 67 -5.52 -7.56 -8.80
CA GLU A 67 -6.82 -8.27 -8.76
C GLU A 67 -6.79 -9.48 -7.80
N THR A 68 -5.59 -9.92 -7.40
CA THR A 68 -5.43 -11.05 -6.50
C THR A 68 -4.48 -10.73 -5.35
N GLU A 69 -4.72 -11.39 -4.23
CA GLU A 69 -3.84 -11.32 -3.06
C GLU A 69 -2.43 -11.82 -3.41
N ASP A 70 -2.31 -12.89 -4.19
CA ASP A 70 -1.01 -13.42 -4.65
C ASP A 70 -0.19 -12.39 -5.45
N GLN A 71 -0.84 -11.57 -6.29
CA GLN A 71 -0.18 -10.51 -7.06
C GLN A 71 0.34 -9.40 -6.14
N LYS A 72 -0.52 -8.95 -5.20
CA LYS A 72 -0.18 -7.96 -4.17
C LYS A 72 1.01 -8.45 -3.34
N ASP A 73 0.93 -9.66 -2.81
CA ASP A 73 1.96 -10.23 -1.95
C ASP A 73 3.27 -10.42 -2.70
N SER A 74 3.21 -10.95 -3.92
CA SER A 74 4.39 -11.09 -4.79
C SER A 74 5.06 -9.74 -5.07
N PHE A 75 4.28 -8.68 -5.28
CA PHE A 75 4.80 -7.34 -5.46
C PHE A 75 5.51 -6.84 -4.19
N LEU A 76 4.85 -6.86 -3.04
CA LEU A 76 5.42 -6.37 -1.78
C LEU A 76 6.70 -7.13 -1.37
N MET A 77 6.72 -8.44 -1.65
CA MET A 77 7.85 -9.31 -1.32
C MET A 77 9.11 -9.01 -2.12
N ASN A 78 8.95 -8.49 -3.34
CA ASN A 78 10.01 -8.22 -4.30
C ASN A 78 10.24 -6.73 -4.57
N PHE A 79 9.43 -5.85 -3.97
CA PHE A 79 9.54 -4.42 -4.17
C PHE A 79 10.93 -3.91 -3.80
N GLU A 80 11.55 -3.14 -4.70
CA GLU A 80 12.88 -2.60 -4.49
C GLU A 80 12.82 -1.42 -3.51
N LEU A 81 13.12 -1.67 -2.24
CA LEU A 81 13.21 -0.63 -1.22
C LEU A 81 14.47 0.21 -1.45
N LYS A 82 14.27 1.51 -1.71
CA LYS A 82 15.33 2.51 -1.83
C LYS A 82 15.20 3.57 -0.76
N ASN A 83 16.33 4.17 -0.41
CA ASN A 83 16.37 5.38 0.40
C ASN A 83 15.58 6.48 -0.33
N ASN A 84 14.50 6.96 0.28
CA ASN A 84 13.88 8.20 -0.16
C ASN A 84 14.72 9.33 0.42
N GLU A 85 15.75 9.77 -0.31
CA GLU A 85 16.27 11.11 -0.11
C GLU A 85 15.10 12.07 -0.37
N ARG A 86 14.46 12.55 0.71
CA ARG A 86 13.58 13.71 0.59
C ARG A 86 14.47 14.84 0.06
N GLN A 87 14.36 15.16 -1.22
CA GLN A 87 14.86 16.43 -1.72
C GLN A 87 14.04 17.51 -1.01
N ILE A 88 14.69 18.15 -0.06
CA ILE A 88 14.24 19.41 0.51
C ILE A 88 14.60 20.44 -0.56
N GLU A 89 13.62 20.82 -1.38
CA GLU A 89 13.65 22.10 -2.11
C GLU A 89 13.21 23.24 -1.19
#